data_AF-A0A812RPU9-F1
#
_entry.id   AF-A0A812RPU9-F1
#
_cell.length_a   1.000
_cell.length_b   1.000
_cell.length_c   1.000
_cell.angle_alpha   90.00
_cell.angle_beta   90.00
_cell.angle_gamma   90.00
#
_symmetry.space_group_name_H-M   'P 1'
#
loop_
_entity.id
_entity.type
_entity.pdbx_description
1 polymer ?
#
loop_
_entity_poly.entity_id
_entity_poly.type
_entity_poly.pdbx_seq_one_letter_code
_entity_poly.pdbx_strand_id
1 'polypeptide(L)'
;EPHWDARRPIPWQVFAQGEYDGPARTAHVPEYRLRVDDELDFVYRLTRQESTQPYRLNVGDEVQIESLTDPNLDRNLVIQPDGTITVLLLGQIHAARRTVDELRKALDEQYKEYYKVPAITVTPLKVNTKLEDLRATVDSRAGTGGQGRSSRVTPEGTIQLPAIGNVPAQGMTLNELKREIDERYAKEIEGIEVTPVLIQRAPSYVYVLGEVPNPGRYELTGPTTAIQSIAMAGGWNVGANLREVVVFRRAEDWRLVATKLDLKGALYARRPAPSDEIWIRDADIVVVPKSPILWADEFIELVLTRGIYGVECPPVNRRILALLMIAVSALPLWARESNVEPKPIGKHIAEFELKDFRGKTHKLSDYSESKVVVLAFIGCECPVAKRYSVTLQQLADQFADDQVTILAVDANQHDSMTEMAAFARIHSLKIPFLKDLANRLADDVGRIDDHFLVGNVRDAATRNDLKIAIEEVL
;
A
#
# COMPACT_ATOMS: atom_id res chain seq x y z
N GLU A 1 28.55 12.66 21.26
CA GLU A 1 28.20 11.82 22.42
C GLU A 1 27.24 12.55 23.36
N PRO A 2 26.29 11.88 24.03
CA PRO A 2 25.39 12.53 24.98
C PRO A 2 26.06 12.62 26.36
N HIS A 3 26.65 13.77 26.68
CA HIS A 3 27.24 14.04 27.99
C HIS A 3 26.23 14.66 28.97
N TRP A 4 26.56 14.61 30.27
CA TRP A 4 25.76 15.15 31.38
C TRP A 4 25.40 16.64 31.25
N ASP A 5 26.15 17.43 30.48
CA ASP A 5 25.85 18.83 30.17
C ASP A 5 24.59 19.04 29.33
N ALA A 6 24.04 17.99 28.70
CA ALA A 6 22.80 18.05 27.91
C ALA A 6 21.51 18.08 28.76
N ARG A 7 21.61 18.08 30.10
CA ARG A 7 20.46 18.16 31.05
C ARG A 7 20.05 19.59 31.41
N ARG A 8 20.33 20.58 30.57
CA ARG A 8 19.88 21.96 30.81
C ARG A 8 18.42 22.11 30.33
N PRO A 9 17.54 22.78 31.09
CA PRO A 9 16.19 23.09 30.61
C PRO A 9 16.29 23.85 29.29
N ILE A 10 15.67 23.31 28.24
CA ILE A 10 15.64 23.93 26.92
C ILE A 10 14.79 25.20 27.05
N PRO A 11 15.30 26.39 26.65
CA PRO A 11 14.52 27.62 26.71
C PRO A 11 13.51 27.61 25.57
N TRP A 12 12.39 26.92 25.77
CA TRP A 12 11.31 26.78 24.78
C TRP A 12 10.78 28.11 24.28
N GLN A 13 10.91 29.19 25.06
CA GLN A 13 10.52 30.55 24.67
C GLN A 13 11.30 31.11 23.47
N VAL A 14 12.53 30.63 23.21
CA VAL A 14 13.33 31.06 22.04
C VAL A 14 12.81 30.44 20.73
N PHE A 15 12.13 29.29 20.83
CA PHE A 15 11.51 28.57 19.71
C PHE A 15 9.99 28.71 19.67
N ALA A 16 9.39 29.34 20.68
CA ALA A 16 7.99 29.72 20.70
C ALA A 16 7.82 30.99 19.84
N GLN A 17 7.90 30.83 18.52
CA GLN A 17 7.36 31.85 17.63
C GLN A 17 5.85 31.89 17.89
N GLY A 18 5.37 33.03 18.38
CA GLY A 18 3.95 33.28 18.65
C GLY A 18 3.05 33.20 17.41
N GLU A 19 3.62 32.94 16.23
CA GLU A 19 2.93 32.66 14.99
C GLU A 19 3.63 31.48 14.28
N TYR A 20 2.83 30.64 13.63
CA TYR A 20 3.28 29.43 12.94
C TYR A 20 4.13 29.78 11.70
N ASP A 21 5.44 29.55 11.78
CA ASP A 21 6.43 29.76 10.70
C ASP A 21 6.88 28.40 10.10
N GLY A 22 5.94 27.47 9.95
CA GLY A 22 6.19 26.16 9.31
C GLY A 22 6.17 26.27 7.79
N PRO A 23 6.82 25.35 7.05
CA PRO A 23 6.69 25.31 5.59
C PRO A 23 5.22 25.30 5.20
N ALA A 24 4.87 26.03 4.12
CA ALA A 24 3.52 26.02 3.55
C ALA A 24 3.06 24.57 3.49
N ARG A 25 2.00 24.24 4.25
CA ARG A 25 1.46 22.87 4.36
C ARG A 25 1.42 22.29 2.96
N THR A 26 2.36 21.41 2.61
CA THR A 26 2.41 20.73 1.32
C THR A 26 1.01 20.21 1.03
N ALA A 27 0.51 20.42 -0.20
CA ALA A 27 -0.89 20.22 -0.60
C ALA A 27 -1.55 19.14 0.27
N HIS A 28 -2.45 19.59 1.12
CA HIS A 28 -3.05 18.75 2.13
C HIS A 28 -3.89 17.74 1.37
N VAL A 29 -3.51 16.47 1.51
CA VAL A 29 -4.16 15.27 0.98
C VAL A 29 -3.82 14.98 -0.51
N PRO A 30 -3.29 13.77 -0.84
CA PRO A 30 -3.45 13.24 -2.19
C PRO A 30 -4.96 13.19 -2.53
N GLU A 31 -5.34 13.40 -3.79
CA GLU A 31 -6.75 13.36 -4.22
C GLU A 31 -7.53 12.24 -3.50
N TYR A 32 -8.63 12.59 -2.82
CA TYR A 32 -9.44 11.59 -2.12
C TYR A 32 -10.06 10.65 -3.15
N ARG A 33 -9.69 9.38 -3.06
CA ARG A 33 -10.27 8.30 -3.86
C ARG A 33 -11.34 7.62 -3.03
N LEU A 34 -12.49 7.39 -3.66
CA LEU A 34 -13.64 6.77 -3.01
C LEU A 34 -13.31 5.36 -2.55
N ARG A 35 -13.85 5.00 -1.39
CA ARG A 35 -13.69 3.69 -0.74
C ARG A 35 -15.04 3.03 -0.52
N VAL A 36 -14.99 1.74 -0.21
CA VAL A 36 -16.15 1.00 0.31
C VAL A 36 -16.67 1.71 1.56
N ASP A 37 -17.99 1.75 1.71
CA ASP A 37 -18.71 2.43 2.80
C ASP A 37 -18.72 3.97 2.75
N ASP A 38 -18.16 4.62 1.71
CA ASP A 38 -18.41 6.04 1.46
C ASP A 38 -19.90 6.28 1.16
N GLU A 39 -20.45 7.36 1.71
CA GLU A 39 -21.83 7.79 1.47
C GLU A 39 -21.86 9.03 0.59
N LEU A 40 -22.49 8.89 -0.57
CA LEU A 40 -22.57 9.90 -1.61
C LEU A 40 -24.02 10.33 -1.80
N ASP A 41 -24.24 11.62 -2.00
CA ASP A 41 -25.48 12.15 -2.56
C ASP A 41 -25.31 12.45 -4.05
N PHE A 42 -26.33 12.21 -4.84
CA PHE A 42 -26.32 12.50 -6.26
C PHE A 42 -27.35 13.58 -6.56
N VAL A 43 -26.86 14.78 -6.90
CA VAL A 43 -27.71 15.90 -7.29
C VAL A 43 -27.94 15.87 -8.80
N TYR A 44 -29.19 15.70 -9.21
CA TYR A 44 -29.57 15.65 -10.61
C TYR A 44 -30.00 17.03 -11.10
N ARG A 45 -29.27 17.58 -12.08
CA ARG A 45 -29.59 18.86 -12.72
C ARG A 45 -30.04 18.62 -14.16
N LEU A 46 -31.15 19.28 -14.53
CA LEU A 46 -31.63 19.30 -15.90
C LEU A 46 -30.91 20.39 -16.67
N THR A 47 -30.23 20.00 -17.73
CA THR A 47 -29.52 20.92 -18.60
C THR A 47 -30.35 21.13 -19.85
N ARG A 48 -30.80 22.37 -20.08
CA ARG A 48 -31.56 22.77 -21.28
C ARG A 48 -30.65 23.17 -22.44
N GLN A 49 -29.49 22.52 -22.56
CA GLN A 49 -28.58 22.79 -23.66
C GLN A 49 -29.16 22.22 -24.95
N GLU A 50 -29.02 22.97 -26.03
CA GLU A 50 -29.44 22.56 -27.36
C GLU A 50 -28.60 21.36 -27.80
N SER A 51 -29.25 20.22 -28.01
CA SER A 51 -28.58 19.03 -28.55
C SER A 51 -28.31 19.24 -30.03
N THR A 52 -27.11 18.88 -30.48
CA THR A 52 -26.77 18.91 -31.91
C THR A 52 -27.46 17.80 -32.69
N GLN A 53 -28.02 16.78 -32.02
CA GLN A 53 -28.69 15.65 -32.66
C GLN A 53 -30.22 15.82 -32.65
N PRO A 54 -30.92 15.42 -33.72
CA PRO A 54 -32.38 15.45 -33.75
C PRO A 54 -32.97 14.48 -32.72
N TYR A 55 -33.98 14.96 -31.99
CA TYR A 55 -34.69 14.14 -31.01
C TYR A 55 -35.26 12.86 -31.63
N ARG A 56 -35.02 11.73 -30.98
CA ARG A 56 -35.61 10.42 -31.32
C ARG A 56 -36.73 10.11 -30.34
N LEU A 57 -37.88 9.75 -30.89
CA LEU A 57 -39.07 9.40 -30.13
C LEU A 57 -38.84 8.16 -29.26
N ASN A 58 -39.30 8.22 -28.02
CA ASN A 58 -39.24 7.14 -27.05
C ASN A 58 -40.62 6.57 -26.73
N VAL A 59 -40.64 5.34 -26.21
CA VAL A 59 -41.85 4.75 -25.63
C VAL A 59 -42.40 5.67 -24.53
N GLY A 60 -43.71 5.92 -24.56
CA GLY A 60 -44.37 6.84 -23.63
C GLY A 60 -44.52 8.27 -24.15
N ASP A 61 -43.75 8.69 -25.15
CA ASP A 61 -43.92 10.01 -25.75
C ASP A 61 -45.29 10.15 -26.41
N GLU A 62 -45.81 11.38 -26.43
CA GLU A 62 -47.08 11.72 -27.05
C GLU A 62 -46.84 12.55 -28.30
N VAL A 63 -47.34 12.05 -29.43
CA VAL A 63 -47.26 12.72 -30.72
C VAL A 63 -48.67 13.00 -31.23
N GLN A 64 -48.87 14.20 -31.74
CA GLN A 64 -50.05 14.57 -32.49
C GLN A 64 -49.78 14.30 -33.97
N ILE A 65 -50.66 13.54 -34.60
CA ILE A 65 -50.65 13.34 -36.05
C ILE A 65 -51.80 14.15 -36.61
N GLU A 66 -51.51 14.98 -37.60
CA GLU A 66 -52.50 15.80 -38.30
C GLU A 66 -52.38 15.58 -39.81
N SER A 67 -53.51 15.65 -40.50
CA SER A 67 -53.58 15.62 -41.96
C SER A 67 -54.27 16.87 -42.46
N LEU A 68 -53.59 17.64 -43.31
CA LEU A 68 -54.20 18.83 -43.91
C LEU A 68 -55.41 18.48 -44.80
N THR A 69 -55.44 17.25 -45.32
CA THR A 69 -56.44 16.80 -46.29
C THR A 69 -57.64 16.12 -45.63
N ASP A 70 -57.48 15.52 -44.45
CA ASP A 70 -58.54 14.81 -43.74
C ASP A 70 -58.47 15.04 -42.22
N PRO A 71 -59.30 15.95 -41.68
CA PRO A 71 -59.35 16.24 -40.24
C PRO A 71 -59.74 15.05 -39.36
N ASN A 72 -60.32 13.97 -39.91
CA ASN A 72 -60.67 12.78 -39.12
C ASN A 72 -59.44 11.96 -38.70
N LEU A 73 -58.29 12.23 -39.33
CA LEU A 73 -57.01 11.62 -39.03
C LEU A 73 -56.32 12.28 -37.83
N ASP A 74 -56.77 13.46 -37.42
CA ASP A 74 -56.14 14.28 -36.38
C ASP A 74 -56.33 13.66 -34.99
N ARG A 75 -55.25 13.12 -34.42
CA ARG A 75 -55.27 12.45 -33.11
C ARG A 75 -53.97 12.58 -32.36
N ASN A 76 -54.10 12.59 -31.04
CA ASN A 76 -52.97 12.43 -30.13
C ASN A 76 -52.78 10.95 -29.86
N LEU A 77 -51.57 10.46 -30.07
CA LEU A 77 -51.20 9.07 -29.88
C LEU A 77 -50.00 8.98 -28.95
N VAL A 78 -50.08 8.05 -28.01
CA VAL A 78 -48.96 7.69 -27.13
C VAL A 78 -48.23 6.50 -27.74
N ILE A 79 -46.89 6.55 -27.74
CA ILE A 79 -46.06 5.44 -28.23
C ILE A 79 -46.14 4.28 -27.23
N GLN A 80 -46.61 3.13 -27.71
CA GLN A 80 -46.86 1.94 -26.91
C GLN A 80 -45.54 1.23 -26.49
N PRO A 81 -45.56 0.31 -25.51
CA PRO A 81 -44.38 -0.43 -25.06
C PRO A 81 -43.66 -1.26 -26.13
N ASP A 82 -44.36 -1.65 -27.20
CA ASP A 82 -43.78 -2.31 -28.38
C ASP A 82 -43.09 -1.32 -29.35
N GLY A 83 -43.11 -0.03 -29.02
CA GLY A 83 -42.55 1.05 -29.82
C GLY A 83 -43.42 1.46 -31.01
N THR A 84 -44.67 1.00 -31.07
CA THR A 84 -45.60 1.33 -32.15
C THR A 84 -46.62 2.38 -31.74
N ILE A 85 -47.19 3.03 -32.75
CA ILE A 85 -48.39 3.86 -32.63
C ILE A 85 -49.49 3.24 -33.49
N THR A 86 -50.73 3.30 -33.01
CA THR A 86 -51.89 2.82 -33.76
C THR A 86 -52.51 3.98 -34.50
N VAL A 87 -52.34 3.99 -35.82
CA VAL A 87 -52.89 5.01 -36.71
C VAL A 87 -54.06 4.43 -37.51
N LEU A 88 -55.00 5.28 -37.90
CA LEU A 88 -56.14 4.87 -38.72
C LEU A 88 -55.68 4.38 -40.10
N LEU A 89 -56.40 3.41 -40.66
CA LEU A 89 -56.17 2.79 -41.97
C LEU A 89 -54.89 1.96 -42.09
N LEU A 90 -53.77 2.41 -41.51
CA LEU A 90 -52.47 1.73 -41.58
C LEU A 90 -52.21 0.77 -40.41
N GLY A 91 -52.96 0.89 -39.31
CA GLY A 91 -52.79 0.02 -38.14
C GLY A 91 -51.56 0.41 -37.31
N GLN A 92 -50.74 -0.58 -36.92
CA GLN A 92 -49.57 -0.35 -36.08
C GLN A 92 -48.33 0.03 -36.89
N ILE A 93 -47.73 1.17 -36.56
CA ILE A 93 -46.49 1.66 -37.19
C ILE A 93 -45.43 1.88 -36.12
N HIS A 94 -44.20 1.41 -36.36
CA HIS A 94 -43.08 1.63 -35.45
C HIS A 94 -42.65 3.11 -35.45
N ALA A 95 -42.77 3.75 -34.30
CA ALA A 95 -42.43 5.17 -34.07
C ALA A 95 -41.19 5.33 -33.18
N ALA A 96 -40.95 4.40 -32.25
CA ALA A 96 -39.81 4.47 -31.35
C ALA A 96 -38.47 4.47 -32.11
N ARG A 97 -37.49 5.21 -31.57
CA ARG A 97 -36.13 5.42 -32.12
C ARG A 97 -36.07 6.17 -33.45
N ARG A 98 -37.21 6.55 -34.04
CA ARG A 98 -37.25 7.42 -35.23
C ARG A 98 -37.25 8.89 -34.84
N THR A 99 -36.72 9.74 -35.70
CA THR A 99 -36.91 11.19 -35.56
C THR A 99 -38.33 11.57 -35.98
N VAL A 100 -38.80 12.75 -35.55
CA VAL A 100 -40.11 13.28 -35.95
C VAL A 100 -40.23 13.36 -37.48
N ASP A 101 -39.16 13.78 -38.16
CA ASP A 101 -39.12 13.86 -39.62
C ASP A 101 -39.13 12.49 -40.31
N GLU A 102 -38.41 11.50 -39.75
CA GLU A 102 -38.43 10.13 -40.25
C GLU A 102 -39.82 9.51 -40.12
N LEU A 103 -40.48 9.70 -38.97
CA LEU A 103 -41.83 9.21 -38.74
C LEU A 103 -42.83 9.91 -39.68
N ARG A 104 -42.75 11.23 -39.81
CA ARG A 104 -43.58 12.01 -40.73
C ARG A 104 -43.46 11.50 -42.16
N LYS A 105 -42.24 11.34 -42.68
CA LYS A 105 -42.00 10.81 -44.03
C LYS A 105 -42.53 9.40 -44.21
N ALA A 106 -42.37 8.54 -43.20
CA ALA A 106 -42.87 7.17 -43.26
C ALA A 106 -44.40 7.10 -43.31
N LEU A 107 -45.08 7.92 -42.50
CA LEU A 107 -46.55 8.02 -42.53
C LEU A 107 -47.02 8.59 -43.86
N ASP A 108 -46.40 9.67 -44.32
CA ASP A 108 -46.77 10.33 -45.59
C ASP A 108 -46.63 9.37 -46.78
N GLU A 109 -45.60 8.52 -46.80
CA GLU A 109 -45.44 7.49 -47.84
C GLU A 109 -46.49 6.38 -47.74
N GLN A 110 -46.75 5.86 -46.54
CA GLN A 110 -47.72 4.76 -46.36
C GLN A 110 -49.16 5.21 -46.62
N TYR A 111 -49.52 6.44 -46.27
CA TYR A 111 -50.85 6.97 -46.55
C TYR A 111 -51.12 7.24 -48.04
N LYS A 112 -50.11 7.21 -48.93
CA LYS A 112 -50.32 7.35 -50.38
C LYS A 112 -51.18 6.26 -50.99
N GLU A 113 -51.26 5.09 -50.35
CA GLU A 113 -52.15 4.01 -50.77
C GLU A 113 -53.63 4.38 -50.63
N TYR A 114 -53.95 5.25 -49.67
CA TYR A 114 -55.32 5.66 -49.34
C TYR A 114 -55.66 7.07 -49.82
N TYR A 115 -54.67 7.96 -49.90
CA TYR A 115 -54.85 9.38 -50.25
C TYR A 115 -53.86 9.83 -51.31
N LYS A 116 -54.31 10.62 -52.28
CA LYS A 116 -53.42 11.17 -53.33
C LYS A 116 -52.38 12.14 -52.77
N VAL A 117 -52.77 12.95 -51.78
CA VAL A 117 -51.91 13.94 -51.12
C VAL A 117 -52.25 13.91 -49.63
N PRO A 118 -51.61 13.01 -48.85
CA PRO A 118 -51.93 12.87 -47.43
C PRO A 118 -51.47 14.07 -46.60
N ALA A 119 -50.32 14.69 -46.92
CA ALA A 119 -49.82 15.90 -46.26
C ALA A 119 -49.78 15.79 -44.72
N ILE A 120 -49.14 14.72 -44.25
CA ILE A 120 -49.09 14.40 -42.81
C ILE A 120 -48.10 15.31 -42.09
N THR A 121 -48.55 15.84 -40.95
CA THR A 121 -47.73 16.57 -39.97
C THR A 121 -47.66 15.77 -38.67
N VAL A 122 -46.47 15.69 -38.09
CA VAL A 122 -46.23 15.05 -36.79
C VAL A 122 -45.70 16.10 -35.84
N THR A 123 -46.44 16.39 -34.79
CA THR A 123 -46.08 17.39 -33.77
C THR A 123 -45.86 16.67 -32.43
N PRO A 124 -44.65 16.71 -31.85
CA PRO A 124 -44.43 16.15 -30.52
C PRO A 124 -45.12 17.02 -29.46
N LEU A 125 -46.09 16.45 -28.75
CA LEU A 125 -46.79 17.14 -27.66
C LEU A 125 -46.06 16.96 -26.33
N LYS A 126 -45.66 15.72 -26.04
CA LYS A 126 -44.94 15.35 -24.83
C LYS A 126 -43.71 14.54 -25.19
N VAL A 127 -42.54 15.06 -24.83
CA VAL A 127 -41.23 14.44 -25.09
C VAL A 127 -40.49 14.23 -23.78
N ASN A 128 -39.47 13.37 -23.82
CA ASN A 128 -38.58 13.09 -22.69
C ASN A 128 -39.28 12.39 -21.52
N THR A 129 -40.24 11.51 -21.81
CA THR A 129 -40.95 10.74 -20.78
C THR A 129 -40.01 9.92 -19.87
N LYS A 130 -38.94 9.34 -20.42
CA LYS A 130 -37.87 8.69 -19.62
C LYS A 130 -37.24 9.61 -18.57
N LEU A 131 -37.04 10.88 -18.92
CA LEU A 131 -36.48 11.89 -18.02
C LEU A 131 -37.49 12.26 -16.93
N GLU A 132 -38.77 12.34 -17.28
CA GLU A 132 -39.84 12.52 -16.29
C GLU A 132 -39.95 11.34 -15.32
N ASP A 133 -39.82 10.11 -15.80
CA ASP A 133 -39.84 8.90 -14.96
C ASP A 133 -38.64 8.87 -14.00
N LEU A 134 -37.47 9.25 -14.49
CA LEU A 134 -36.29 9.41 -13.65
C LEU A 134 -36.52 10.49 -12.58
N ARG A 135 -37.06 11.65 -12.96
CA ARG A 135 -37.41 12.72 -12.02
C ARG A 135 -38.41 12.24 -10.97
N ALA A 136 -39.44 11.50 -11.36
CA ALA A 136 -40.40 10.92 -10.42
C ALA A 136 -39.76 9.91 -9.45
N THR A 137 -38.70 9.23 -9.88
CA THR A 137 -37.92 8.30 -9.06
C THR A 137 -36.97 9.03 -8.10
N VAL A 138 -36.45 10.20 -8.50
CA VAL A 138 -35.47 11.00 -7.74
C VAL A 138 -36.14 12.01 -6.81
N ASP A 139 -37.29 12.58 -7.19
CA ASP A 139 -38.08 13.50 -6.36
C ASP A 139 -38.73 12.70 -5.21
N SER A 140 -37.93 12.46 -4.16
CA SER A 140 -38.39 11.87 -2.91
C SER A 140 -39.47 12.76 -2.29
N ARG A 141 -40.72 12.29 -2.32
CA ARG A 141 -41.89 12.78 -1.58
C ARG A 141 -41.77 12.68 -0.04
N ALA A 142 -40.56 12.84 0.52
CA ALA A 142 -40.31 12.77 1.96
C ALA A 142 -39.55 14.01 2.45
N GLY A 143 -40.31 15.06 2.77
CA GLY A 143 -40.07 15.90 3.95
C GLY A 143 -38.98 16.98 3.90
N THR A 144 -38.00 16.96 3.01
CA THR A 144 -37.02 18.07 2.94
C THR A 144 -36.44 18.14 1.54
N GLY A 145 -36.78 19.20 0.81
CA GLY A 145 -36.50 19.33 -0.63
C GLY A 145 -35.05 19.03 -0.99
N GLY A 146 -34.86 18.14 -1.97
CA GLY A 146 -33.56 17.91 -2.58
C GLY A 146 -33.69 16.89 -3.67
N GLN A 147 -33.28 17.24 -4.88
CA GLN A 147 -33.12 16.36 -6.05
C GLN A 147 -31.94 15.39 -5.85
N GLY A 148 -31.76 14.91 -4.62
CA GLY A 148 -30.60 14.19 -4.10
C GLY A 148 -31.02 12.78 -3.74
N ARG A 149 -30.30 11.78 -4.28
CA ARG A 149 -30.43 10.40 -3.83
C ARG A 149 -29.13 9.99 -3.15
N SER A 150 -29.21 9.62 -1.88
CA SER A 150 -28.06 9.03 -1.20
C SER A 150 -27.84 7.58 -1.64
N SER A 151 -26.58 7.21 -1.85
CA SER A 151 -26.15 5.86 -2.15
C SER A 151 -24.81 5.59 -1.47
N ARG A 152 -24.68 4.41 -0.88
CA ARG A 152 -23.44 3.95 -0.24
C ARG A 152 -22.66 3.08 -1.22
N VAL A 153 -21.34 3.25 -1.26
CA VAL A 153 -20.45 2.36 -2.03
C VAL A 153 -20.49 0.96 -1.42
N THR A 154 -20.91 -0.02 -2.23
CA THR A 154 -21.05 -1.42 -1.80
C THR A 154 -19.68 -2.10 -1.61
N PRO A 155 -19.61 -3.25 -0.91
CA PRO A 155 -18.37 -4.02 -0.76
C PRO A 155 -17.73 -4.45 -2.09
N GLU A 156 -18.50 -4.54 -3.16
CA GLU A 156 -18.04 -4.80 -4.53
C GLU A 156 -17.38 -3.57 -5.18
N GLY A 157 -17.37 -2.42 -4.50
CA GLY A 157 -16.80 -1.16 -4.98
C GLY A 157 -17.72 -0.41 -5.95
N THR A 158 -19.01 -0.75 -5.98
CA THR A 158 -20.00 -0.16 -6.91
C THR A 158 -21.03 0.70 -6.18
N ILE A 159 -21.70 1.57 -6.91
CA ILE A 159 -22.87 2.33 -6.46
C ILE A 159 -24.07 1.98 -7.33
N GLN A 160 -25.26 1.96 -6.74
CA GLN A 160 -26.50 1.73 -7.49
C GLN A 160 -27.17 3.07 -7.80
N LEU A 161 -27.39 3.34 -9.09
CA LEU A 161 -28.03 4.54 -9.59
C LEU A 161 -29.29 4.20 -10.42
N PRO A 162 -30.33 5.05 -10.40
CA PRO A 162 -31.53 4.84 -11.21
C PRO A 162 -31.20 4.86 -12.72
N ALA A 163 -31.94 4.10 -13.52
CA ALA A 163 -31.77 3.91 -14.97
C ALA A 163 -30.47 3.25 -15.45
N ILE A 164 -29.31 3.54 -14.84
CA ILE A 164 -28.01 3.01 -15.27
C ILE A 164 -27.48 1.84 -14.42
N GLY A 165 -28.13 1.53 -13.28
CA GLY A 165 -27.80 0.37 -12.46
C GLY A 165 -26.49 0.54 -11.68
N ASN A 166 -25.65 -0.51 -11.68
CA ASN A 166 -24.40 -0.52 -10.91
C ASN A 166 -23.26 0.18 -11.67
N VAL A 167 -22.62 1.15 -11.02
CA VAL A 167 -21.48 1.91 -11.54
C VAL A 167 -20.27 1.70 -10.63
N PRO A 168 -19.08 1.36 -11.16
CA PRO A 168 -17.87 1.27 -10.34
C PRO A 168 -17.51 2.65 -9.80
N ALA A 169 -17.25 2.74 -8.49
CA ALA A 169 -16.92 3.99 -7.81
C ALA A 169 -15.61 3.90 -7.01
N GLN A 170 -15.27 2.72 -6.50
CA GLN A 170 -14.06 2.54 -5.69
C GLN A 170 -12.80 2.93 -6.47
N GLY A 171 -11.93 3.70 -5.81
CA GLY A 171 -10.67 4.17 -6.37
C GLY A 171 -10.80 5.41 -7.26
N MET A 172 -12.01 5.81 -7.65
CA MET A 172 -12.24 7.02 -8.44
C MET A 172 -12.25 8.26 -7.55
N THR A 173 -11.81 9.39 -8.10
CA THR A 173 -12.09 10.72 -7.53
C THR A 173 -13.54 11.13 -7.83
N LEU A 174 -14.06 12.13 -7.11
CA LEU A 174 -15.41 12.64 -7.38
C LEU A 174 -15.58 13.18 -8.81
N ASN A 175 -14.52 13.76 -9.39
CA ASN A 175 -14.53 14.27 -10.76
C ASN A 175 -14.53 13.13 -11.80
N GLU A 176 -13.73 12.09 -11.55
CA GLU A 176 -13.71 10.88 -12.39
C GLU A 176 -15.06 10.18 -12.35
N LEU A 177 -15.64 10.02 -11.15
CA LEU A 177 -16.97 9.44 -10.96
C LEU A 177 -18.05 10.26 -11.65
N LYS A 178 -18.01 11.59 -11.53
CA LYS A 178 -18.94 12.48 -12.23
C LYS A 178 -18.92 12.23 -13.74
N ARG A 179 -17.74 12.23 -14.34
CA ARG A 179 -17.59 12.01 -15.78
C ARG A 179 -18.14 10.64 -16.21
N GLU A 180 -17.80 9.58 -15.47
CA GLU A 180 -18.30 8.23 -15.75
C GLU A 180 -19.83 8.15 -15.68
N ILE A 181 -20.43 8.79 -14.66
CA ILE A 181 -21.88 8.83 -14.49
C ILE A 181 -22.55 9.62 -15.61
N ASP A 182 -22.04 10.81 -15.93
CA ASP A 182 -22.58 11.66 -17.00
C ASP A 182 -22.53 10.93 -18.35
N GLU A 183 -21.44 10.24 -18.66
CA GLU A 183 -21.30 9.45 -19.90
C GLU A 183 -22.27 8.27 -19.97
N ARG A 184 -22.56 7.61 -18.84
CA ARG A 184 -23.56 6.53 -18.78
C ARG A 184 -24.97 7.05 -18.90
N TYR A 185 -25.30 8.14 -18.23
CA TYR A 185 -26.63 8.75 -18.36
C TYR A 185 -26.86 9.29 -19.76
N ALA A 186 -25.88 9.91 -20.40
CA ALA A 186 -26.00 10.44 -21.76
C ALA A 186 -26.36 9.36 -22.80
N LYS A 187 -26.08 8.07 -22.54
CA LYS A 187 -26.49 6.95 -23.41
C LYS A 187 -27.97 6.59 -23.26
N GLU A 188 -28.57 6.82 -22.10
CA GLU A 188 -29.94 6.40 -21.78
C GLU A 188 -30.93 7.57 -21.80
N ILE A 189 -30.51 8.74 -21.32
CA ILE A 189 -31.32 9.94 -21.10
C ILE A 189 -30.49 11.18 -21.44
N GLU A 190 -30.92 11.94 -22.45
CA GLU A 190 -30.28 13.20 -22.82
C GLU A 190 -30.65 14.36 -21.87
N GLY A 191 -29.75 15.33 -21.73
CA GLY A 191 -30.04 16.58 -21.02
C GLY A 191 -30.03 16.49 -19.48
N ILE A 192 -29.41 15.45 -18.93
CA ILE A 192 -29.20 15.31 -17.49
C ILE A 192 -27.72 15.44 -17.13
N GLU A 193 -27.46 16.14 -16.04
CA GLU A 193 -26.14 16.24 -15.44
C GLU A 193 -26.23 15.80 -13.98
N VAL A 194 -25.32 14.92 -13.57
CA VAL A 194 -25.28 14.41 -12.20
C VAL A 194 -24.05 14.94 -11.50
N THR A 195 -24.23 15.43 -10.27
CA THR A 195 -23.12 15.88 -9.43
C THR A 195 -23.06 15.01 -8.17
N PRO A 196 -22.03 14.16 -8.04
CA PRO A 196 -21.78 13.40 -6.82
C PRO A 196 -21.24 14.34 -5.73
N VAL A 197 -21.82 14.25 -4.53
CA VAL A 197 -21.42 15.00 -3.34
C VAL A 197 -21.11 13.99 -2.23
N LEU A 198 -19.90 14.03 -1.67
CA LEU A 198 -19.53 13.17 -0.56
C LEU A 198 -20.14 13.69 0.75
N ILE A 199 -21.11 12.95 1.30
CA ILE A 199 -21.75 13.30 2.57
C ILE A 199 -20.89 12.80 3.74
N GLN A 200 -20.54 11.51 3.69
CA GLN A 200 -19.79 10.86 4.76
C GLN A 200 -18.67 10.01 4.17
N ARG A 201 -17.47 10.17 4.73
CA ARG A 201 -16.33 9.32 4.41
C ARG A 201 -16.43 8.01 5.17
N ALA A 202 -16.00 6.94 4.54
CA ALA A 202 -15.78 5.65 5.16
C ALA A 202 -14.85 5.82 6.38
N PRO A 203 -15.22 5.25 7.54
CA PRO A 203 -14.38 5.32 8.72
C PRO A 203 -13.04 4.67 8.41
N SER A 204 -11.96 5.33 8.81
CA SER A 204 -10.60 4.81 8.60
C SER A 204 -10.02 4.47 9.95
N TYR A 205 -9.23 3.40 10.04
CA TYR A 205 -8.72 2.93 11.32
C TYR A 205 -7.20 2.84 11.33
N VAL A 206 -6.61 3.10 12.49
CA VAL A 206 -5.21 2.79 12.81
C VAL A 206 -5.18 1.79 13.96
N TYR A 207 -4.22 0.87 13.92
CA TYR A 207 -3.99 -0.08 15.00
C TYR A 207 -2.71 0.31 15.73
N VAL A 208 -2.81 0.60 17.03
CA VAL A 208 -1.66 0.98 17.84
C VAL A 208 -1.37 -0.13 18.84
N LEU A 209 -0.16 -0.66 18.82
CA LEU A 209 0.27 -1.83 19.58
C LEU A 209 1.61 -1.58 20.28
N GLY A 210 1.93 -2.43 21.24
CA GLY A 210 3.21 -2.40 21.96
C GLY A 210 3.13 -1.64 23.28
N GLU A 211 4.19 -0.90 23.60
CA GLU A 211 4.41 -0.26 24.90
C GLU A 211 3.67 1.08 25.03
N VAL A 212 2.34 1.00 24.90
CA VAL A 212 1.39 2.10 25.05
C VAL A 212 0.38 1.76 26.16
N PRO A 213 -0.24 2.75 26.83
CA PRO A 213 -1.19 2.48 27.90
C PRO A 213 -2.41 1.67 27.45
N ASN A 214 -2.97 2.02 26.28
CA ASN A 214 -4.15 1.36 25.72
C ASN A 214 -3.84 0.89 24.29
N PRO A 215 -3.33 -0.33 24.09
CA PRO A 215 -3.18 -0.88 22.74
C PRO A 215 -4.56 -1.22 22.17
N GLY A 216 -4.80 -0.90 20.90
CA GLY A 216 -6.10 -1.13 20.28
C GLY A 216 -6.29 -0.51 18.91
N ARG A 217 -7.52 -0.60 18.39
CA ARG A 217 -7.95 0.05 17.16
C ARG A 217 -8.49 1.44 17.47
N TYR A 218 -8.16 2.41 16.64
CA TYR A 218 -8.61 3.79 16.76
C TYR A 218 -9.10 4.32 15.43
N GLU A 219 -10.18 5.08 15.47
CA GLU A 219 -10.76 5.72 14.29
C GLU A 219 -10.02 7.03 13.96
N LEU A 220 -9.71 7.22 12.68
CA LEU A 220 -9.09 8.41 12.14
C LEU A 220 -10.19 9.36 11.65
N THR A 221 -10.38 10.46 12.37
CA THR A 221 -11.36 11.50 12.03
C THR A 221 -10.81 12.55 11.04
N GLY A 222 -9.49 12.55 10.81
CA GLY A 222 -8.81 13.49 9.93
C GLY A 222 -7.36 13.07 9.64
N PRO A 223 -6.56 13.98 9.05
CA PRO A 223 -5.13 13.74 8.86
C PRO A 223 -4.45 13.51 10.20
N THR A 224 -3.93 12.30 10.40
CA THR A 224 -3.30 11.88 11.66
C THR A 224 -1.86 11.46 11.39
N THR A 225 -0.95 11.92 12.24
CA THR A 225 0.48 11.61 12.20
C THR A 225 0.84 10.46 13.14
N ALA A 226 2.05 9.90 13.01
CA ALA A 226 2.50 8.77 13.84
C ALA A 226 2.45 9.12 15.34
N ILE A 227 2.92 10.30 15.75
CA ILE A 227 2.84 10.75 17.14
C ILE A 227 1.38 10.90 17.60
N GLN A 228 0.52 11.48 16.76
CA GLN A 228 -0.90 11.63 17.10
C GLN A 228 -1.59 10.29 17.30
N SER A 229 -1.26 9.27 16.49
CA SER A 229 -1.80 7.92 16.66
C SER A 229 -1.41 7.30 18.02
N ILE A 230 -0.16 7.49 18.45
CA ILE A 230 0.32 7.04 19.77
C ILE A 230 -0.35 7.84 20.89
N ALA A 231 -0.56 9.15 20.69
CA ALA A 231 -1.27 10.00 21.65
C ALA A 231 -2.73 9.55 21.84
N MET A 232 -3.42 9.13 20.78
CA MET A 232 -4.76 8.54 20.85
C MET A 232 -4.79 7.26 21.71
N ALA A 233 -3.70 6.50 21.77
CA ALA A 233 -3.53 5.34 22.65
C ALA A 233 -3.21 5.70 24.12
N GLY A 234 -3.17 6.98 24.46
CA GLY A 234 -2.79 7.48 25.79
C GLY A 234 -1.31 7.86 25.92
N GLY A 235 -0.58 7.92 24.80
CA GLY A 235 0.85 8.16 24.78
C GLY A 235 1.65 6.87 24.84
N TRP A 236 2.82 6.90 25.47
CA TRP A 236 3.71 5.76 25.62
C TRP A 236 3.97 5.47 27.10
N ASN A 237 4.20 4.22 27.45
CA ASN A 237 4.56 3.84 28.80
C ASN A 237 6.04 4.13 29.09
N VAL A 238 6.40 4.15 30.39
CA VAL A 238 7.79 4.26 30.81
C VAL A 238 8.54 3.01 30.36
N GLY A 239 9.63 3.21 29.60
CA GLY A 239 10.40 2.10 29.02
C GLY A 239 10.04 1.79 27.56
N ALA A 240 9.15 2.54 26.92
CA ALA A 240 8.94 2.49 25.47
C ALA A 240 10.15 3.04 24.68
N ASN A 241 10.45 2.42 23.53
CA ASN A 241 11.53 2.85 22.63
C ASN A 241 10.98 3.65 21.44
N LEU A 242 10.87 4.97 21.64
CA LEU A 242 10.40 5.90 20.60
C LEU A 242 11.37 6.12 19.44
N ARG A 243 12.59 5.56 19.49
CA ARG A 243 13.57 5.66 18.38
C ARG A 243 13.37 4.60 17.30
N GLU A 244 12.60 3.57 17.61
CA GLU A 244 12.45 2.39 16.77
C GLU A 244 10.98 2.04 16.57
N VAL A 245 10.10 3.04 16.56
CA VAL A 245 8.68 2.82 16.29
C VAL A 245 8.54 2.27 14.88
N VAL A 246 7.79 1.17 14.72
CA VAL A 246 7.62 0.53 13.42
C VAL A 246 6.19 0.74 12.95
N VAL A 247 6.03 1.28 11.75
CA VAL A 247 4.75 1.36 11.06
C VAL A 247 4.71 0.29 9.98
N PHE A 248 3.81 -0.67 10.13
CA PHE A 248 3.50 -1.63 9.09
C PHE A 248 2.38 -1.11 8.21
N ARG A 249 2.65 -1.02 6.91
CA ARG A 249 1.74 -0.51 5.89
C ARG A 249 1.69 -1.49 4.73
N ARG A 250 0.51 -1.73 4.16
CA ARG A 250 0.41 -2.49 2.91
C ARG A 250 0.74 -1.59 1.72
N ALA A 251 1.66 -2.03 0.87
CA ALA A 251 1.92 -1.42 -0.42
C ALA A 251 0.80 -1.72 -1.43
N GLU A 252 0.83 -1.07 -2.59
CA GLU A 252 -0.17 -1.25 -3.66
C GLU A 252 -0.27 -2.71 -4.15
N ASP A 253 0.85 -3.44 -4.11
CA ASP A 253 0.94 -4.86 -4.44
C ASP A 253 0.58 -5.80 -3.26
N TRP A 254 -0.04 -5.25 -2.22
CA TRP A 254 -0.47 -5.93 -1.01
C TRP A 254 0.65 -6.46 -0.10
N ARG A 255 1.93 -6.21 -0.43
CA ARG A 255 3.05 -6.57 0.44
C ARG A 255 3.08 -5.72 1.69
N LEU A 256 3.45 -6.32 2.82
CA LEU A 256 3.63 -5.60 4.08
C LEU A 256 5.00 -4.91 4.08
N VAL A 257 5.00 -3.59 4.16
CA VAL A 257 6.18 -2.73 4.26
C VAL A 257 6.30 -2.25 5.70
N ALA A 258 7.46 -2.47 6.32
CA ALA A 258 7.77 -1.96 7.64
C ALA A 258 8.62 -0.70 7.51
N THR A 259 8.18 0.40 8.11
CA THR A 259 8.92 1.66 8.16
C THR A 259 9.31 1.93 9.61
N LYS A 260 10.61 1.98 9.89
CA LYS A 260 11.16 2.33 11.21
C LYS A 260 11.25 3.85 11.32
N LEU A 261 10.79 4.40 12.44
CA LEU A 261 10.70 5.83 12.72
C LEU A 261 11.37 6.18 14.05
N ASP A 262 12.16 7.27 14.06
CA ASP A 262 12.66 7.91 15.28
C ASP A 262 11.77 9.10 15.69
N LEU A 263 10.71 8.80 16.45
CA LEU A 263 9.79 9.82 16.98
C LEU A 263 10.38 10.58 18.18
N LYS A 264 11.43 10.05 18.83
CA LYS A 264 12.11 10.76 19.92
C LYS A 264 12.83 11.99 19.42
N GLY A 265 13.46 11.91 18.25
CA GLY A 265 14.09 13.05 17.59
C GLY A 265 13.09 14.18 17.30
N ALA A 266 11.89 13.80 16.84
CA ALA A 266 10.79 14.70 16.53
C ALA A 266 10.21 15.41 17.78
N LEU A 267 9.94 14.65 18.85
CA LEU A 267 9.33 15.19 20.08
C LEU A 267 10.23 16.15 20.85
N TYR A 268 11.54 15.88 20.92
CA TYR A 268 12.48 16.64 21.74
C TYR A 268 13.28 17.67 20.93
N ALA A 269 12.77 18.08 19.77
CA ALA A 269 13.31 19.16 18.92
C ALA A 269 14.81 19.03 18.61
N ARG A 270 15.32 17.81 18.40
CA ARG A 270 16.72 17.60 18.00
C ARG A 270 16.98 17.96 16.53
N ARG A 271 15.91 18.11 15.75
CA ARG A 271 15.91 18.50 14.33
C ARG A 271 14.72 19.42 14.04
N PRO A 272 14.89 20.51 13.26
CA PRO A 272 13.82 21.48 12.97
C PRO A 272 12.72 20.95 12.04
N ALA A 273 13.00 19.93 11.22
CA ALA A 273 12.01 19.24 10.39
C ALA A 273 12.29 17.72 10.40
N PRO A 274 11.70 16.96 11.33
CA PRO A 274 11.94 15.52 11.41
C PRO A 274 11.28 14.79 10.23
N SER A 275 12.08 14.12 9.40
CA SER A 275 11.60 13.24 8.32
C SER A 275 10.83 12.02 8.82
N ASP A 276 11.02 11.69 10.10
CA ASP A 276 10.45 10.52 10.76
C ASP A 276 8.99 10.73 11.18
N GLU A 277 8.45 11.95 11.07
CA GLU A 277 7.04 12.22 11.31
C GLU A 277 6.22 11.99 10.03
N ILE A 278 5.69 10.78 9.88
CA ILE A 278 4.89 10.39 8.72
C ILE A 278 3.39 10.50 9.02
N TRP A 279 2.61 10.75 7.95
CA TRP A 279 1.16 10.60 7.99
C TRP A 279 0.77 9.13 8.02
N ILE A 280 -0.15 8.80 8.91
CA ILE A 280 -0.75 7.48 9.03
C ILE A 280 -1.88 7.34 8.01
N ARG A 281 -1.97 6.14 7.43
CA ARG A 281 -2.99 5.75 6.46
C ARG A 281 -3.96 4.76 7.10
N ASP A 282 -5.05 4.55 6.40
CA ASP A 282 -6.04 3.54 6.75
C ASP A 282 -5.41 2.15 6.84
N ALA A 283 -5.79 1.40 7.86
CA ALA A 283 -5.31 0.06 8.20
C ALA A 283 -3.79 -0.05 8.49
N ASP A 284 -3.10 1.06 8.74
CA ASP A 284 -1.72 1.02 9.24
C ASP A 284 -1.67 0.44 10.66
N ILE A 285 -0.57 -0.26 10.94
CA ILE A 285 -0.28 -0.80 12.28
C ILE A 285 0.96 -0.10 12.81
N VAL A 286 0.79 0.66 13.89
CA VAL A 286 1.87 1.36 14.60
C VAL A 286 2.26 0.52 15.81
N VAL A 287 3.50 0.06 15.83
CA VAL A 287 4.06 -0.74 16.93
C VAL A 287 5.12 0.06 17.65
N VAL A 288 4.90 0.27 18.95
CA VAL A 288 5.85 0.91 19.85
C VAL A 288 6.63 -0.17 20.60
N PRO A 289 7.90 -0.45 20.26
CA PRO A 289 8.65 -1.50 20.92
C PRO A 289 9.05 -1.10 22.35
N LYS A 290 9.39 -2.11 23.15
CA LYS A 290 10.03 -1.92 24.45
C LYS A 290 11.48 -1.47 24.28
N SER A 291 11.99 -0.74 25.25
CA SER A 291 13.41 -0.42 25.34
C SER A 291 14.24 -1.66 25.68
N PRO A 292 15.51 -1.73 25.23
CA PRO A 292 16.39 -2.84 25.57
C PRO A 292 16.51 -3.08 27.09
N ILE A 293 16.44 -2.01 27.88
CA ILE A 293 16.47 -2.07 29.35
C ILE A 293 15.22 -2.76 29.89
N LEU A 294 14.03 -2.39 29.40
CA LEU A 294 12.77 -2.99 29.84
C LEU A 294 12.69 -4.46 29.42
N TRP A 295 13.18 -4.79 28.23
CA TRP A 295 13.27 -6.18 27.78
C TRP A 295 14.22 -7.03 28.66
N ALA A 296 15.36 -6.47 29.05
CA ALA A 296 16.31 -7.13 29.94
C ALA A 296 15.74 -7.32 31.36
N ASP A 297 15.00 -6.32 31.88
CA ASP A 297 14.32 -6.41 33.17
C ASP A 297 13.26 -7.53 33.18
N GLU A 298 12.42 -7.61 32.14
CA GLU A 298 11.46 -8.71 31.99
C GLU A 298 12.14 -10.07 31.87
N PHE A 299 13.26 -10.15 31.14
CA PHE A 299 14.03 -11.37 31.04
C PHE A 299 14.59 -11.81 32.40
N ILE A 300 15.17 -10.87 33.16
CA ILE A 300 15.67 -11.11 34.52
C ILE A 300 14.52 -11.57 35.42
N GLU A 301 13.38 -10.88 35.38
CA GLU A 301 12.22 -11.24 36.19
C GLU A 301 11.69 -12.64 35.84
N LEU A 302 11.57 -12.96 34.55
CA LEU A 302 11.05 -14.23 34.08
C LEU A 302 11.99 -15.40 34.40
N VAL A 303 13.30 -15.23 34.17
CA VAL A 303 14.29 -16.31 34.28
C VAL A 303 14.80 -16.45 35.70
N LEU A 304 15.19 -15.34 36.34
CA LEU A 304 15.77 -15.36 37.67
C LEU A 304 14.66 -15.33 38.71
N THR A 305 13.81 -14.31 38.71
CA THR A 305 12.89 -14.07 39.84
C THR A 305 11.74 -15.07 39.90
N ARG A 306 11.03 -15.32 38.78
CA ARG A 306 9.87 -16.23 38.71
C ARG A 306 10.24 -17.65 38.30
N GLY A 307 11.36 -17.83 37.60
CA GLY A 307 11.86 -19.12 37.13
C GLY A 307 12.75 -19.80 38.16
N ILE A 308 14.06 -19.71 37.95
CA ILE A 308 15.10 -20.46 38.68
C ILE A 308 15.02 -20.27 40.21
N TYR A 309 14.58 -19.10 40.68
CA TYR A 309 14.44 -18.80 42.11
C TYR A 309 12.97 -18.80 42.60
N GLY A 310 11.99 -19.03 41.73
CA GLY A 310 10.56 -19.10 42.09
C GLY A 310 10.13 -20.48 42.59
N VAL A 311 10.89 -21.54 42.27
CA VAL A 311 10.61 -22.92 42.70
C VAL A 311 11.68 -23.35 43.71
N GLU A 312 11.34 -23.18 44.99
CA GLU A 312 12.01 -23.79 46.16
C GLU A 312 13.52 -23.52 46.32
N CYS A 313 13.89 -22.42 47.00
CA CYS A 313 15.15 -22.38 47.74
C CYS A 313 15.02 -21.65 49.10
N PRO A 314 15.53 -22.24 50.21
CA PRO A 314 15.56 -21.61 51.53
C PRO A 314 16.61 -20.47 51.56
N PRO A 315 16.68 -19.62 52.62
CA PRO A 315 17.35 -18.33 52.52
C PRO A 315 18.85 -18.50 52.28
N VAL A 316 19.28 -18.25 51.04
CA VAL A 316 20.68 -18.28 50.66
C VAL A 316 21.40 -17.10 51.33
N ASN A 317 22.50 -17.43 51.99
CA ASN A 317 23.32 -16.52 52.78
C ASN A 317 23.82 -15.34 51.90
N ARG A 318 23.61 -14.09 52.33
CA ARG A 318 23.94 -12.84 51.60
C ARG A 318 25.37 -12.76 51.05
N ARG A 319 26.31 -13.55 51.58
CA ARG A 319 27.70 -13.64 51.11
C ARG A 319 27.86 -14.38 49.78
N ILE A 320 27.00 -15.35 49.49
CA ILE A 320 26.99 -16.06 48.20
C ILE A 320 26.40 -15.16 47.11
N LEU A 321 25.41 -14.33 47.47
CA LEU A 321 24.80 -13.32 46.60
C LEU A 321 25.82 -12.27 46.12
N ALA A 322 26.74 -11.84 47.00
CA ALA A 322 27.80 -10.90 46.63
C ALA A 322 28.87 -11.54 45.73
N LEU A 323 29.21 -12.82 45.97
CA LEU A 323 30.18 -13.55 45.15
C LEU A 323 29.67 -13.87 43.74
N LEU A 324 28.37 -14.15 43.57
CA LEU A 324 27.79 -14.33 42.22
C LEU A 324 27.64 -13.00 41.47
N MET A 325 27.32 -11.90 42.15
CA MET A 325 27.32 -10.55 41.56
C MET A 325 28.72 -10.10 41.12
N ILE A 326 29.77 -10.49 41.86
CA ILE A 326 31.18 -10.23 41.49
C ILE A 326 31.65 -11.17 40.37
N ALA A 327 31.18 -12.41 40.32
CA ALA A 327 31.50 -13.33 39.22
C ALA A 327 30.81 -12.92 37.90
N VAL A 328 29.61 -12.33 37.96
CA VAL A 328 28.92 -11.77 36.79
C VAL A 328 29.49 -10.41 36.38
N SER A 329 30.07 -9.62 37.30
CA SER A 329 30.80 -8.39 36.95
C SER A 329 32.26 -8.60 36.50
N ALA A 330 32.82 -9.80 36.72
CA ALA A 330 34.17 -10.18 36.31
C ALA A 330 34.22 -11.10 35.07
N LEU A 331 33.06 -11.53 34.55
CA LEU A 331 32.98 -11.90 33.14
C LEU A 331 33.07 -10.60 32.36
N PRO A 332 34.00 -10.45 31.39
CA PRO A 332 33.89 -9.32 30.47
C PRO A 332 32.49 -9.40 29.87
N LEU A 333 31.68 -8.39 30.16
CA LEU A 333 30.44 -8.10 29.48
C LEU A 333 30.80 -7.87 28.01
N TRP A 334 30.99 -8.94 27.26
CA TRP A 334 30.84 -8.95 25.82
C TRP A 334 29.44 -9.50 25.54
N ALA A 335 28.44 -8.82 26.09
CA ALA A 335 27.25 -8.57 25.29
C ALA A 335 27.77 -7.70 24.12
N ARG A 336 28.16 -8.34 23.04
CA ARG A 336 28.41 -7.69 21.77
C ARG A 336 27.05 -7.13 21.36
N GLU A 337 26.77 -5.90 21.79
CA GLU A 337 25.99 -4.98 20.98
C GLU A 337 26.52 -5.18 19.56
N SER A 338 25.69 -5.64 18.64
CA SER A 338 25.96 -5.43 17.22
C SER A 338 25.75 -3.95 16.91
N ASN A 339 26.45 -3.08 17.63
CA ASN A 339 26.91 -1.83 17.08
C ASN A 339 27.94 -2.26 16.05
N VAL A 340 27.48 -2.40 14.81
CA VAL A 340 28.38 -2.44 13.65
C VAL A 340 28.98 -1.05 13.56
N GLU A 341 30.02 -0.79 14.37
CA GLU A 341 30.97 0.24 14.02
C GLU A 341 31.52 -0.14 12.65
N PRO A 342 31.49 0.76 11.65
CA PRO A 342 32.08 0.48 10.36
C PRO A 342 33.58 0.28 10.57
N LYS A 343 34.00 -1.00 10.57
CA LYS A 343 35.42 -1.35 10.58
C LYS A 343 36.06 -0.73 9.33
N PRO A 344 37.25 -0.14 9.46
CA PRO A 344 37.89 0.56 8.36
C PRO A 344 38.14 -0.40 7.18
N ILE A 345 37.74 0.05 6.00
CA ILE A 345 38.17 -0.52 4.71
C ILE A 345 39.71 -0.50 4.70
N GLY A 346 40.35 -1.62 4.33
CA GLY A 346 41.81 -1.70 4.19
C GLY A 346 42.57 -2.63 5.18
N LYS A 347 41.89 -3.53 5.91
CA LYS A 347 42.60 -4.58 6.66
C LYS A 347 43.10 -5.66 5.69
N HIS A 348 44.42 -5.85 5.59
CA HIS A 348 44.99 -6.98 4.86
C HIS A 348 44.57 -8.30 5.51
N ILE A 349 43.95 -9.19 4.72
CA ILE A 349 43.61 -10.56 5.15
C ILE A 349 44.91 -11.36 5.21
N ALA A 350 45.16 -12.04 6.33
CA ALA A 350 46.33 -12.90 6.47
C ALA A 350 46.24 -14.11 5.54
N GLU A 351 47.39 -14.62 5.10
CA GLU A 351 47.46 -15.86 4.31
C GLU A 351 46.74 -17.00 5.07
N PHE A 352 45.82 -17.69 4.40
CA PHE A 352 45.12 -18.85 4.95
C PHE A 352 45.41 -20.09 4.13
N GLU A 353 45.27 -21.25 4.77
CA GLU A 353 45.37 -22.57 4.13
C GLU A 353 44.17 -23.42 4.58
N LEU A 354 43.21 -23.63 3.69
CA LEU A 354 41.98 -24.38 3.97
C LEU A 354 41.79 -25.53 3.00
N LYS A 355 41.11 -26.59 3.44
CA LYS A 355 40.77 -27.74 2.59
C LYS A 355 39.35 -27.63 2.08
N ASP A 356 39.14 -28.00 0.82
CA ASP A 356 37.81 -28.16 0.26
C ASP A 356 37.21 -29.54 0.55
N PHE A 357 35.91 -29.68 0.32
CA PHE A 357 35.19 -30.96 0.45
C PHE A 357 35.72 -32.10 -0.45
N ARG A 358 36.57 -31.79 -1.43
CA ARG A 358 37.24 -32.76 -2.33
C ARG A 358 38.65 -33.13 -1.85
N GLY A 359 39.10 -32.57 -0.73
CA GLY A 359 40.42 -32.79 -0.16
C GLY A 359 41.54 -31.96 -0.77
N LYS A 360 41.26 -31.06 -1.72
CA LYS A 360 42.24 -30.13 -2.27
C LYS A 360 42.46 -29.00 -1.26
N THR A 361 43.73 -28.66 -1.05
CA THR A 361 44.13 -27.53 -0.19
C THR A 361 44.20 -26.27 -1.05
N HIS A 362 43.65 -25.17 -0.57
CA HIS A 362 43.62 -23.87 -1.24
C HIS A 362 44.22 -22.81 -0.31
N LYS A 363 45.08 -21.97 -0.89
CA LYS A 363 45.73 -20.82 -0.23
C LYS A 363 45.24 -19.52 -0.84
N LEU A 364 45.30 -18.42 -0.10
CA LEU A 364 44.91 -17.11 -0.65
C LEU A 364 45.83 -16.72 -1.82
N SER A 365 47.12 -17.03 -1.70
CA SER A 365 48.14 -16.86 -2.75
C SER A 365 47.87 -17.63 -4.05
N ASP A 366 47.09 -18.73 -4.01
CA ASP A 366 46.69 -19.47 -5.22
C ASP A 366 45.78 -18.64 -6.15
N TYR A 367 45.20 -17.54 -5.64
CA TYR A 367 44.28 -16.65 -6.36
C TYR A 367 44.88 -15.27 -6.63
N SER A 368 46.20 -15.14 -6.61
CA SER A 368 46.91 -13.87 -6.83
C SER A 368 46.70 -13.26 -8.23
N GLU A 369 46.29 -14.07 -9.21
CA GLU A 369 45.94 -13.60 -10.57
C GLU A 369 44.51 -13.03 -10.66
N SER A 370 43.68 -13.26 -9.63
CA SER A 370 42.31 -12.75 -9.59
C SER A 370 42.30 -11.29 -9.15
N LYS A 371 41.56 -10.44 -9.88
CA LYS A 371 41.40 -9.02 -9.52
C LYS A 371 40.65 -8.85 -8.20
N VAL A 372 39.67 -9.73 -7.97
CA VAL A 372 38.82 -9.72 -6.77
C VAL A 372 38.65 -11.15 -6.27
N VAL A 373 38.84 -11.35 -4.97
CA VAL A 373 38.54 -12.61 -4.28
C VAL A 373 37.43 -12.35 -3.26
N VAL A 374 36.32 -13.06 -3.42
CA VAL A 374 35.13 -12.97 -2.57
C VAL A 374 35.11 -14.18 -1.63
N LEU A 375 35.07 -13.93 -0.32
CA LEU A 375 34.88 -14.95 0.70
C LEU A 375 33.41 -14.96 1.15
N ALA A 376 32.65 -16.00 0.79
CA ALA A 376 31.24 -16.14 1.12
C ALA A 376 31.05 -17.21 2.21
N PHE A 377 30.66 -16.80 3.42
CA PHE A 377 30.45 -17.74 4.52
C PHE A 377 29.08 -18.41 4.44
N ILE A 378 29.04 -19.74 4.34
CA ILE A 378 27.80 -20.52 4.23
C ILE A 378 27.85 -21.78 5.12
N GLY A 379 26.71 -22.17 5.67
CA GLY A 379 26.56 -23.39 6.48
C GLY A 379 25.58 -24.38 5.85
N CYS A 380 25.78 -25.68 6.06
CA CYS A 380 24.99 -26.73 5.39
C CYS A 380 23.54 -26.81 5.92
N GLU A 381 23.33 -26.47 7.20
CA GLU A 381 22.00 -26.53 7.85
C GLU A 381 21.18 -25.24 7.67
N CYS A 382 21.80 -24.12 7.31
CA CYS A 382 21.15 -22.82 7.25
C CYS A 382 20.15 -22.72 6.07
N PRO A 383 18.85 -22.44 6.32
CA PRO A 383 17.84 -22.33 5.27
C PRO A 383 18.06 -21.15 4.32
N VAL A 384 18.79 -20.12 4.75
CA VAL A 384 19.20 -18.98 3.91
C VAL A 384 20.35 -19.40 2.97
N ALA A 385 21.36 -20.11 3.49
CA ALA A 385 22.48 -20.63 2.71
C ALA A 385 22.03 -21.58 1.58
N LYS A 386 20.98 -22.38 1.81
CA LYS A 386 20.39 -23.27 0.79
C LYS A 386 19.83 -22.55 -0.43
N ARG A 387 19.37 -21.30 -0.27
CA ARG A 387 18.91 -20.45 -1.38
C ARG A 387 20.05 -19.64 -1.99
N TYR A 388 20.99 -19.22 -1.15
CA TYR A 388 22.10 -18.36 -1.56
C TYR A 388 23.18 -19.11 -2.35
N SER A 389 23.39 -20.40 -2.10
CA SER A 389 24.35 -21.25 -2.81
C SER A 389 24.17 -21.25 -4.34
N VAL A 390 22.93 -21.27 -4.82
CA VAL A 390 22.61 -21.20 -6.26
C VAL A 390 22.99 -19.83 -6.83
N THR A 391 22.77 -18.76 -6.05
CA THR A 391 23.09 -17.39 -6.46
C THR A 391 24.60 -17.18 -6.53
N LEU A 392 25.36 -17.71 -5.56
CA LEU A 392 26.83 -17.67 -5.57
C LEU A 392 27.42 -18.37 -6.80
N GLN A 393 26.86 -19.52 -7.19
CA GLN A 393 27.30 -20.22 -8.39
C GLN A 393 26.98 -19.42 -9.66
N GLN A 394 25.79 -18.82 -9.75
CA GLN A 394 25.41 -17.98 -10.89
C GLN A 394 26.31 -16.73 -11.02
N LEU A 395 26.67 -16.10 -9.90
CA LEU A 395 27.59 -14.97 -9.90
C LEU A 395 29.00 -15.38 -10.31
N ALA A 396 29.49 -16.53 -9.83
CA ALA A 396 30.77 -17.06 -10.26
C ALA A 396 30.80 -17.38 -11.76
N ASP A 397 29.70 -17.91 -12.31
CA ASP A 397 29.57 -18.15 -13.76
C ASP A 397 29.48 -16.83 -14.53
N GLN A 398 28.82 -15.80 -13.98
CA GLN A 398 28.64 -14.49 -14.62
C GLN A 398 29.95 -13.68 -14.69
N PHE A 399 30.77 -13.70 -13.64
CA PHE A 399 32.02 -12.96 -13.55
C PHE A 399 33.26 -13.82 -13.87
N ALA A 400 33.06 -14.97 -14.51
CA ALA A 400 34.15 -15.89 -14.86
C ALA A 400 35.20 -15.23 -15.77
N ASP A 401 34.76 -14.35 -16.68
CA ASP A 401 35.62 -13.64 -17.63
C ASP A 401 36.28 -12.38 -17.02
N ASP A 402 35.78 -11.90 -15.88
CA ASP A 402 36.21 -10.65 -15.22
C ASP A 402 37.31 -10.87 -14.16
N GLN A 403 37.92 -12.07 -14.11
CA GLN A 403 38.95 -12.45 -13.13
C GLN A 403 38.50 -12.32 -11.67
N VAL A 404 37.22 -12.55 -11.40
CA VAL A 404 36.66 -12.61 -10.04
C VAL A 404 36.62 -14.06 -9.56
N THR A 405 37.13 -14.32 -8.36
CA THR A 405 37.04 -15.65 -7.74
C THR A 405 36.14 -15.60 -6.51
N ILE A 406 35.15 -16.49 -6.46
CA ILE A 406 34.26 -16.66 -5.30
C ILE A 406 34.62 -17.96 -4.58
N LEU A 407 34.91 -17.86 -3.28
CA LEU A 407 35.20 -18.98 -2.39
C LEU A 407 34.07 -19.09 -1.36
N ALA A 408 33.40 -20.23 -1.34
CA ALA A 408 32.47 -20.54 -0.26
C ALA A 408 33.26 -21.08 0.95
N VAL A 409 32.97 -20.59 2.15
CA VAL A 409 33.65 -20.99 3.39
C VAL A 409 32.63 -21.43 4.43
N ASP A 410 32.74 -22.66 4.90
CA ASP A 410 31.98 -23.16 6.03
C ASP A 410 32.82 -23.05 7.30
N ALA A 411 32.36 -22.21 8.23
CA ALA A 411 33.00 -21.99 9.53
C ALA A 411 32.24 -22.66 10.69
N ASN A 412 31.17 -23.40 10.41
CA ASN A 412 30.42 -24.11 11.44
C ASN A 412 31.20 -25.33 11.92
N GLN A 413 31.38 -25.49 13.23
CA GLN A 413 32.10 -26.64 13.78
C GLN A 413 31.32 -27.96 13.67
N HIS A 414 29.99 -27.89 13.57
CA HIS A 414 29.12 -29.06 13.56
C HIS A 414 28.95 -29.68 12.17
N ASP A 415 29.15 -28.91 11.10
CA ASP A 415 29.04 -29.38 9.72
C ASP A 415 30.26 -30.26 9.37
N SER A 416 30.03 -31.47 8.88
CA SER A 416 31.08 -32.41 8.46
C SER A 416 31.46 -32.24 6.98
N MET A 417 32.67 -32.68 6.60
CA MET A 417 33.12 -32.67 5.19
C MET A 417 32.18 -33.48 4.28
N THR A 418 31.58 -34.54 4.80
CA THR A 418 30.60 -35.38 4.09
C THR A 418 29.31 -34.61 3.82
N GLU A 419 28.83 -33.83 4.80
CA GLU A 419 27.65 -32.97 4.64
C GLU A 419 27.91 -31.82 3.67
N MET A 420 29.11 -31.22 3.69
CA MET A 420 29.51 -30.24 2.69
C MET A 420 29.52 -30.83 1.27
N ALA A 421 30.02 -32.07 1.10
CA ALA A 421 30.02 -32.74 -0.19
C ALA A 421 28.59 -33.05 -0.68
N ALA A 422 27.70 -33.47 0.23
CA ALA A 422 26.29 -33.67 -0.07
C ALA A 422 25.61 -32.35 -0.46
N PHE A 423 25.85 -31.28 0.30
CA PHE A 423 25.32 -29.94 0.03
C PHE A 423 25.78 -29.42 -1.32
N ALA A 424 27.09 -29.51 -1.63
CA ALA A 424 27.64 -29.10 -2.90
C ALA A 424 27.03 -29.87 -4.08
N ARG A 425 26.77 -31.17 -3.91
CA ARG A 425 26.14 -32.00 -4.94
C ARG A 425 24.66 -31.64 -5.14
N ILE A 426 23.90 -31.45 -4.07
CA ILE A 426 22.47 -31.09 -4.11
C ILE A 426 22.29 -29.73 -4.79
N HIS A 427 23.16 -28.76 -4.47
CA HIS A 427 23.07 -27.39 -4.97
C HIS A 427 23.92 -27.11 -6.22
N SER A 428 24.54 -28.15 -6.79
CA SER A 428 25.41 -28.05 -7.98
C SER A 428 26.52 -27.00 -7.87
N LEU A 429 27.10 -26.84 -6.68
CA LEU A 429 28.21 -25.92 -6.42
C LEU A 429 29.50 -26.45 -7.07
N LYS A 430 30.01 -25.68 -8.03
CA LYS A 430 31.29 -25.89 -8.70
C LYS A 430 32.40 -25.03 -8.11
N ILE A 431 32.06 -23.89 -7.51
CA ILE A 431 33.00 -23.03 -6.79
C ILE A 431 33.70 -23.80 -5.65
N PRO A 432 34.94 -23.43 -5.28
CA PRO A 432 35.62 -23.99 -4.13
C PRO A 432 34.79 -23.80 -2.86
N PHE A 433 34.54 -24.89 -2.12
CA PHE A 433 33.81 -24.86 -0.86
C PHE A 433 34.71 -25.40 0.27
N LEU A 434 35.25 -24.47 1.05
CA LEU A 434 36.35 -24.63 2.00
C LEU A 434 35.82 -24.81 3.42
N LYS A 435 36.51 -25.61 4.23
CA LYS A 435 36.19 -25.83 5.63
C LYS A 435 37.14 -25.08 6.55
N ASP A 436 36.61 -24.15 7.35
CA ASP A 436 37.32 -23.47 8.44
C ASP A 436 37.05 -24.17 9.79
N LEU A 437 37.74 -25.29 10.02
CA LEU A 437 37.53 -26.15 11.20
C LEU A 437 37.73 -25.45 12.54
N ALA A 438 38.60 -24.43 12.58
CA ALA A 438 38.99 -23.74 13.80
C ALA A 438 38.39 -22.33 13.90
N ASN A 439 37.48 -21.96 12.99
CA ASN A 439 36.86 -20.64 12.87
C ASN A 439 37.90 -19.50 12.78
N ARG A 440 39.15 -19.82 12.37
CA ARG A 440 40.29 -18.88 12.41
C ARG A 440 40.16 -17.81 11.35
N LEU A 441 39.72 -18.20 10.14
CA LEU A 441 39.54 -17.26 9.05
C LEU A 441 38.32 -16.39 9.32
N ALA A 442 37.21 -16.99 9.77
CA ALA A 442 35.99 -16.29 10.14
C ALA A 442 36.18 -15.25 11.26
N ASP A 443 37.01 -15.57 12.26
CA ASP A 443 37.31 -14.66 13.37
C ASP A 443 38.22 -13.50 12.93
N ASP A 444 39.17 -13.73 12.02
CA ASP A 444 40.08 -12.69 11.53
C ASP A 444 39.39 -11.68 10.61
N VAL A 445 38.49 -12.15 9.73
CA VAL A 445 37.70 -11.28 8.84
C VAL A 445 36.50 -10.63 9.54
N GLY A 446 36.11 -11.16 10.69
CA GLY A 446 35.02 -10.63 11.52
C GLY A 446 33.64 -11.05 11.01
N ARG A 447 33.18 -12.20 11.50
CA ARG A 447 31.84 -12.76 11.24
C ARG A 447 30.70 -11.75 11.53
N ILE A 448 30.00 -11.34 10.46
CA ILE A 448 28.68 -10.69 10.45
C ILE A 448 27.97 -11.26 9.21
N ASP A 449 26.71 -11.65 9.33
CA ASP A 449 25.90 -12.09 8.19
C ASP A 449 25.81 -10.94 7.16
N ASP A 450 26.14 -11.21 5.90
CA ASP A 450 26.09 -10.31 4.74
C ASP A 450 26.91 -8.99 4.85
N HIS A 451 28.25 -9.08 4.85
CA HIS A 451 29.13 -7.94 4.61
C HIS A 451 29.96 -8.12 3.34
N PHE A 452 29.82 -7.19 2.39
CA PHE A 452 30.76 -6.98 1.28
C PHE A 452 31.60 -5.74 1.58
N LEU A 453 32.92 -5.91 1.65
CA LEU A 453 33.85 -4.81 1.86
C LEU A 453 34.46 -4.39 0.53
N VAL A 454 33.86 -3.37 -0.10
CA VAL A 454 34.54 -2.15 -0.57
C VAL A 454 33.50 -1.02 -0.65
N GLY A 455 33.88 0.18 -0.19
CA GLY A 455 33.44 1.40 -0.85
C GLY A 455 32.28 2.21 -0.28
N ASN A 456 31.18 1.64 0.23
CA ASN A 456 30.08 2.44 0.81
C ASN A 456 29.20 1.64 1.79
N VAL A 457 29.06 2.13 3.02
CA VAL A 457 28.04 1.66 3.97
C VAL A 457 26.70 2.27 3.56
N ARG A 458 25.71 1.46 3.18
CA ARG A 458 24.33 1.90 2.93
C ARG A 458 23.38 1.38 4.01
N ASP A 459 22.28 2.12 4.21
CA ASP A 459 21.33 1.95 5.32
C ASP A 459 20.44 0.68 5.25
N ALA A 460 20.52 -0.16 4.21
CA ALA A 460 19.80 -1.44 4.15
C ALA A 460 20.41 -2.44 3.15
N ALA A 461 20.46 -3.72 3.52
CA ALA A 461 20.86 -4.83 2.65
C ALA A 461 19.72 -5.27 1.71
N THR A 462 20.00 -5.42 0.41
CA THR A 462 19.11 -6.01 -0.59
C THR A 462 19.69 -7.30 -1.19
N ARG A 463 18.86 -8.16 -1.80
CA ARG A 463 19.30 -9.50 -2.25
C ARG A 463 20.27 -9.51 -3.46
N ASN A 464 20.70 -8.36 -3.99
CA ASN A 464 21.63 -8.23 -5.13
C ASN A 464 22.97 -7.55 -4.75
N ASP A 465 23.24 -7.36 -3.47
CA ASP A 465 24.35 -6.51 -3.00
C ASP A 465 25.74 -7.04 -3.41
N LEU A 466 25.93 -8.37 -3.45
CA LEU A 466 27.22 -8.96 -3.85
C LEU A 466 27.59 -8.62 -5.30
N LYS A 467 26.60 -8.64 -6.20
CA LYS A 467 26.85 -8.34 -7.62
C LYS A 467 27.30 -6.90 -7.80
N ILE A 468 26.59 -5.98 -7.16
CA ILE A 468 26.87 -4.54 -7.21
C ILE A 468 28.24 -4.27 -6.57
N ALA A 469 28.54 -4.92 -5.44
CA ALA A 469 29.85 -4.79 -4.79
C ALA A 469 31.00 -5.31 -5.67
N ILE A 470 30.82 -6.43 -6.38
CA ILE A 470 31.82 -6.91 -7.35
C ILE A 470 32.00 -5.88 -8.49
N GLU A 471 30.91 -5.34 -9.03
CA GLU A 471 30.92 -4.33 -10.10
C GLU A 471 31.54 -2.99 -9.66
N GLU A 472 31.46 -2.63 -8.38
CA GLU A 472 32.10 -1.41 -7.83
C GLU A 472 33.62 -1.58 -7.60
N VAL A 473 34.11 -2.82 -7.51
CA VAL A 473 35.54 -3.13 -7.25
C VAL A 473 36.32 -3.42 -8.53
N LEU A 474 35.66 -3.98 -9.55
CA LEU A 474 36.22 -4.20 -10.89
C LEU A 474 36.38 -2.89 -11.66
#